data_AF-D8UBM2-F1
#
_entry.id   AF-D8UBM2-F1
#
_cell.length_a   1.000
_cell.length_b   1.000
_cell.length_c   1.000
_cell.angle_alpha   90.00
_cell.angle_beta   90.00
_cell.angle_gamma   90.00
#
_symmetry.space_group_name_H-M   'P 1'
#
loop_
_entity.id
_entity.type
_entity.pdbx_description
1 polymer ?
#
loop_
_entity_poly.entity_id
_entity_poly.type
_entity_poly.pdbx_seq_one_letter_code
_entity_poly.pdbx_strand_id
1 'polypeptide(L)'
;VIRKSDGSVLPIARGYQPPKADNLGQVVVPGALVSCNLDAVGICNPVLGSRTIVLSAKPLLLPDTDTIQQRLLVIVMDYSACRYPATMNQTTVRTIFLGRKGDGSGGIAQRYTQCSYGKFNLNTTAFKVITAKSTVPCTDVAVKQCADWRIAQDGDARAKAVLGEKEFSSFTHYAYIIPGNMSNSQCAWKGLAYLPGQQIWLKSTTYSVSRWSTVMQEALHNYGGLWHSWENGVEYEDYSTAMGSGVACPNAPELAYLDWATPAPGGDRIDSNLLPAGTALTFSLPATYLSPDGNYLRIVPDWLPSYRTNVDAKNLYIAVRVNKGGDSSMTLYYANKLNIHEVNAIMVRQYVYSDRKVSFVTAAAPQSRTNLTAYKLVVYGGSWVSTDILRIHVCRYQSSLTECPS
;
A
#
# COMPACT_ATOMS: atom_id res chain seq x y z
N VAL A 1 -7.84 11.66 -21.47
CA VAL A 1 -7.34 11.53 -22.86
C VAL A 1 -6.19 12.50 -23.09
N ILE A 2 -5.13 12.01 -23.71
CA ILE A 2 -3.95 12.79 -24.10
C ILE A 2 -4.25 13.38 -25.49
N ARG A 3 -4.14 14.71 -25.62
CA ARG A 3 -4.22 15.38 -26.92
C ARG A 3 -2.84 15.42 -27.56
N LYS A 4 -2.73 14.92 -28.78
CA LYS A 4 -1.53 15.10 -29.60
C LYS A 4 -1.55 16.44 -30.34
N SER A 5 -0.39 16.86 -30.81
CA SER A 5 -0.22 18.07 -31.63
C SER A 5 -0.99 18.02 -32.95
N ASP A 6 -1.30 16.83 -33.46
CA ASP A 6 -2.12 16.60 -34.65
C ASP A 6 -3.64 16.66 -34.37
N GLY A 7 -4.05 16.97 -33.14
CA GLY A 7 -5.46 17.06 -32.73
C GLY A 7 -6.10 15.72 -32.39
N SER A 8 -5.41 14.59 -32.59
CA SER A 8 -5.91 13.28 -32.18
C SER A 8 -5.92 13.12 -30.66
N VAL A 9 -6.86 12.31 -30.17
CA VAL A 9 -7.01 11.99 -28.74
C VAL A 9 -6.69 10.52 -28.50
N LEU A 10 -5.79 10.27 -27.55
CA LEU A 10 -5.53 8.93 -27.01
C LEU A 10 -6.16 8.80 -25.63
N PRO A 11 -6.70 7.64 -25.24
CA PRO A 11 -6.89 7.34 -23.81
C PRO A 11 -5.59 7.63 -23.05
N ILE A 12 -5.68 8.07 -21.79
CA ILE A 12 -4.49 8.04 -20.93
C ILE A 12 -4.15 6.56 -20.79
N ALA A 13 -3.20 6.12 -21.61
CA ALA A 13 -2.82 4.72 -21.71
C ALA A 13 -1.93 4.34 -20.52
N ARG A 14 -1.72 3.03 -20.33
CA ARG A 14 -0.71 2.50 -19.42
C ARG A 14 0.65 3.17 -19.69
N GLY A 15 1.33 3.60 -18.63
CA GLY A 15 2.60 4.33 -18.66
C GLY A 15 2.49 5.86 -18.65
N TYR A 16 1.36 6.48 -18.31
CA TYR A 16 1.28 7.94 -18.11
C TYR A 16 0.61 8.26 -16.78
N GLN A 17 1.14 9.23 -16.03
CA GLN A 17 0.53 9.67 -14.78
C GLN A 17 -0.68 10.59 -15.08
N PRO A 18 -1.89 10.28 -14.59
CA PRO A 18 -3.04 11.17 -14.75
C PRO A 18 -2.83 12.49 -14.00
N PRO A 19 -3.54 13.57 -14.37
CA PRO A 19 -3.45 14.85 -13.67
C PRO A 19 -3.97 14.72 -12.25
N LYS A 20 -3.34 15.39 -11.28
CA LYS A 20 -3.84 15.46 -9.90
C LYS A 20 -5.08 16.35 -9.76
N ALA A 21 -5.12 17.41 -10.56
CA ALA A 21 -6.22 18.37 -10.61
C ALA A 21 -6.52 18.73 -12.07
N ASP A 22 -7.73 19.19 -12.34
CA ASP A 22 -8.11 19.71 -13.65
C ASP A 22 -7.67 21.16 -13.86
N ASN A 23 -8.05 21.75 -14.98
CA ASN A 23 -7.71 23.13 -15.34
C ASN A 23 -8.38 24.18 -14.44
N LEU A 24 -9.30 23.80 -13.56
CA LEU A 24 -9.92 24.65 -12.55
C LEU A 24 -9.33 24.41 -11.15
N GLY A 25 -8.31 23.55 -11.04
CA GLY A 25 -7.71 23.16 -9.77
C GLY A 25 -8.57 22.17 -8.97
N GLN A 26 -9.63 21.61 -9.56
CA GLN A 26 -10.44 20.58 -8.90
C GLN A 26 -9.75 19.23 -8.98
N VAL A 27 -9.75 18.47 -7.88
CA VAL A 27 -9.12 17.15 -7.83
C VAL A 27 -9.76 16.21 -8.85
N VAL A 28 -8.92 15.58 -9.67
CA VAL A 28 -9.36 14.56 -10.62
C VAL A 28 -9.67 13.28 -9.86
N VAL A 29 -10.91 12.81 -9.92
CA VAL A 29 -11.35 11.56 -9.28
C VAL A 29 -11.23 10.38 -10.25
N PRO A 30 -11.07 9.13 -9.75
CA PRO A 30 -11.09 7.96 -10.62
C PRO A 30 -12.40 7.89 -11.42
N GLY A 31 -12.33 7.53 -12.70
CA GLY A 31 -13.48 7.57 -13.61
C GLY A 31 -13.71 8.91 -14.33
N ALA A 32 -12.89 9.93 -14.03
CA ALA A 32 -12.89 11.19 -14.77
C ALA A 32 -12.19 11.10 -16.13
N LEU A 33 -12.85 11.63 -17.16
CA LEU A 33 -12.25 11.99 -18.45
C LEU A 33 -11.69 13.40 -18.37
N VAL A 34 -10.36 13.51 -18.36
CA VAL A 34 -9.63 14.78 -18.43
C VAL A 34 -8.89 14.87 -19.76
N SER A 35 -8.93 16.02 -20.44
CA SER A 35 -8.06 16.28 -21.60
C SER A 35 -6.75 16.90 -21.12
N CYS A 36 -5.61 16.35 -21.54
CA CYS A 36 -4.30 16.84 -21.12
C CYS A 36 -3.26 16.86 -22.24
N ASN A 37 -2.23 17.67 -22.03
CA ASN A 37 -0.95 17.61 -22.75
C ASN A 37 0.08 16.93 -21.85
N LEU A 38 0.92 16.08 -22.43
CA LEU A 38 2.04 15.50 -21.70
C LEU A 38 3.19 16.50 -21.62
N ASP A 39 3.80 16.63 -20.45
CA ASP A 39 5.08 17.31 -20.33
C ASP A 39 6.27 16.38 -20.63
N ALA A 40 7.48 16.94 -20.57
CA ALA A 40 8.73 16.24 -20.81
C ALA A 40 9.00 15.07 -19.84
N VAL A 41 8.30 15.03 -18.70
CA VAL A 41 8.42 13.97 -17.69
C VAL A 41 7.24 12.99 -17.72
N GLY A 42 6.35 13.10 -18.70
CA GLY A 42 5.24 12.16 -18.90
C GLY A 42 4.02 12.42 -18.00
N ILE A 43 3.97 13.55 -17.31
CA ILE A 43 2.81 13.97 -16.51
C ILE A 43 1.77 14.60 -17.44
N CYS A 44 0.54 14.12 -17.32
CA CYS A 44 -0.63 14.62 -18.02
C CYS A 44 -1.09 15.93 -17.37
N ASN A 45 -0.75 17.07 -17.98
CA ASN A 45 -1.15 18.40 -17.52
C ASN A 45 -2.45 18.85 -18.20
N PRO A 46 -3.49 19.30 -17.47
CA PRO A 46 -4.79 19.62 -18.03
C PRO A 46 -4.72 20.67 -19.14
N VAL A 47 -5.48 20.47 -20.22
CA VAL A 47 -5.59 21.49 -21.28
C VAL A 47 -6.46 22.64 -20.77
N LEU A 48 -5.91 23.86 -20.80
CA LEU A 48 -6.64 25.09 -20.52
C LEU A 48 -7.93 25.18 -21.36
N GLY A 49 -9.06 25.40 -20.69
CA GLY A 49 -10.38 25.52 -21.31
C GLY A 49 -11.08 24.19 -21.64
N SER A 50 -10.48 23.05 -21.33
CA SER A 50 -11.17 21.75 -21.44
C SER A 50 -12.11 21.51 -20.24
N ARG A 51 -13.17 20.73 -20.43
CA ARG A 51 -14.07 20.31 -19.35
C ARG A 51 -13.72 18.91 -18.87
N THR A 52 -13.58 18.73 -17.55
CA THR A 52 -13.53 17.42 -16.92
C THR A 52 -14.91 16.80 -16.88
N ILE A 53 -15.07 15.58 -17.37
CA ILE A 53 -16.33 14.84 -17.29
C ILE A 53 -16.11 13.64 -16.38
N VAL A 54 -16.77 13.61 -15.22
CA VAL A 54 -16.77 12.43 -14.35
C VAL A 54 -17.80 11.44 -14.91
N LEU A 55 -17.35 10.36 -15.54
CA LEU A 55 -18.24 9.34 -16.11
C LEU A 55 -18.79 8.38 -15.04
N SER A 56 -18.10 8.27 -13.90
CA SER A 56 -18.53 7.51 -12.73
C SER A 56 -17.71 7.97 -11.52
N ALA A 57 -18.36 8.22 -10.38
CA ALA A 57 -17.70 8.56 -9.12
C ALA A 57 -17.26 7.33 -8.30
N LYS A 58 -17.47 6.10 -8.83
CA LYS A 58 -16.95 4.89 -8.19
C LYS A 58 -15.45 4.78 -8.51
N PRO A 59 -14.57 4.70 -7.49
CA PRO A 59 -13.20 4.24 -7.71
C PRO A 59 -13.25 2.92 -8.47
N LEU A 60 -12.66 2.86 -9.67
CA LEU A 60 -12.60 1.64 -10.47
C LEU A 60 -11.79 0.51 -9.78
N LEU A 61 -11.23 0.78 -8.59
CA LEU A 61 -10.25 -0.05 -7.88
C LEU A 61 -10.50 -0.22 -6.37
N LEU A 62 -11.64 0.23 -5.83
CA LEU A 62 -12.17 -0.40 -4.61
C LEU A 62 -13.24 -1.37 -5.12
N PRO A 63 -12.90 -2.63 -5.43
CA PRO A 63 -13.90 -3.60 -5.86
C PRO A 63 -14.93 -3.73 -4.75
N ASP A 64 -16.19 -3.83 -5.15
CA ASP A 64 -17.21 -4.50 -4.35
C ASP A 64 -16.60 -5.80 -3.81
N THR A 65 -16.44 -5.93 -2.48
CA THR A 65 -16.25 -7.11 -1.59
C THR A 65 -15.56 -8.42 -2.06
N ASP A 66 -15.09 -8.51 -3.29
CA ASP A 66 -14.70 -9.74 -3.97
C ASP A 66 -13.19 -9.92 -3.94
N THR A 67 -12.78 -11.18 -3.84
CA THR A 67 -11.39 -11.58 -3.88
C THR A 67 -10.70 -11.16 -5.18
N ILE A 68 -9.60 -10.40 -5.08
CA ILE A 68 -8.76 -10.00 -6.21
C ILE A 68 -7.84 -11.14 -6.60
N GLN A 69 -7.80 -11.40 -7.90
CA GLN A 69 -6.90 -12.34 -8.55
C GLN A 69 -6.07 -11.60 -9.60
N GLN A 70 -4.89 -11.13 -9.21
CA GLN A 70 -3.99 -10.42 -10.11
C GLN A 70 -3.48 -11.34 -11.21
N ARG A 71 -3.76 -10.99 -12.47
CA ARG A 71 -3.17 -11.60 -13.66
C ARG A 71 -1.93 -10.78 -14.01
N LEU A 72 -0.81 -11.12 -13.39
CA LEU A 72 0.41 -10.32 -13.42
C LEU A 72 1.33 -10.74 -14.56
N LEU A 73 1.72 -9.77 -15.39
CA LEU A 73 2.83 -9.88 -16.32
C LEU A 73 4.07 -9.20 -15.73
N VAL A 74 5.13 -9.97 -15.52
CA VAL A 74 6.42 -9.44 -15.10
C VAL A 74 7.33 -9.31 -16.34
N ILE A 75 7.81 -8.10 -16.58
CA ILE A 75 8.62 -7.73 -17.72
C ILE A 75 10.02 -7.40 -17.22
N VAL A 76 10.95 -8.32 -17.41
CA VAL A 76 12.37 -8.11 -17.09
C VAL A 76 13.00 -7.30 -18.22
N MET A 77 13.34 -6.06 -17.93
CA MET A 77 13.94 -5.15 -18.90
C MET A 77 15.39 -5.54 -19.17
N ASP A 78 15.74 -5.66 -20.44
CA ASP A 78 17.09 -5.90 -20.91
C ASP A 78 17.53 -4.72 -21.80
N TYR A 79 18.34 -3.84 -21.23
CA TYR A 79 18.95 -2.70 -21.91
C TYR A 79 20.42 -3.00 -22.24
N SER A 80 20.76 -4.24 -22.65
CA SER A 80 22.13 -4.63 -23.04
C SER A 80 22.75 -3.71 -24.09
N ALA A 81 21.95 -3.19 -25.02
CA ALA A 81 22.41 -2.19 -26.01
C ALA A 81 22.99 -0.92 -25.35
N CYS A 82 22.61 -0.67 -24.09
CA CYS A 82 23.00 0.48 -23.27
C CYS A 82 24.02 0.10 -22.18
N ARG A 83 24.59 -1.12 -22.23
CA ARG A 83 25.45 -1.69 -21.18
C ARG A 83 24.73 -1.94 -19.85
N TYR A 84 23.40 -2.06 -19.86
CA TYR A 84 22.59 -2.46 -18.71
C TYR A 84 21.82 -3.75 -19.05
N PRO A 85 22.51 -4.90 -19.13
CA PRO A 85 21.85 -6.18 -19.41
C PRO A 85 20.90 -6.57 -18.28
N ALA A 86 19.88 -7.37 -18.59
CA ALA A 86 19.04 -7.95 -17.55
C ALA A 86 19.90 -8.76 -16.56
N THR A 87 19.76 -8.45 -15.26
CA THR A 87 20.52 -9.11 -14.17
C THR A 87 19.75 -10.24 -13.50
N MET A 88 18.52 -10.52 -13.95
CA MET A 88 17.70 -11.65 -13.52
C MET A 88 17.11 -12.36 -14.74
N ASN A 89 16.91 -13.67 -14.64
CA ASN A 89 16.22 -14.45 -15.65
C ASN A 89 14.77 -14.77 -15.23
N GLN A 90 13.98 -15.29 -16.18
CA GLN A 90 12.57 -15.60 -15.95
C GLN A 90 12.37 -16.62 -14.83
N THR A 91 13.22 -17.64 -14.74
CA THR A 91 13.14 -18.69 -13.70
C THR A 91 13.33 -18.11 -12.31
N THR A 92 14.35 -17.28 -12.10
CA THR A 92 14.59 -16.60 -10.82
C THR A 92 13.39 -15.75 -10.41
N VAL A 93 12.84 -14.96 -11.33
CA VAL A 93 11.67 -14.11 -11.06
C VAL A 93 10.43 -14.95 -10.76
N ARG A 94 10.20 -16.05 -11.49
CA ARG A 94 9.11 -16.99 -11.18
C ARG A 94 9.26 -17.56 -9.79
N THR A 95 10.47 -17.94 -9.36
CA THR A 95 10.73 -18.44 -8.00
C THR A 95 10.48 -17.37 -6.93
N ILE A 96 10.84 -16.11 -7.18
CA ILE A 96 10.57 -15.00 -6.26
C ILE A 96 9.06 -14.81 -6.06
N PHE A 97 8.29 -14.77 -7.15
CA PHE A 97 6.85 -14.50 -7.08
C PHE A 97 6.03 -15.71 -6.63
N LEU A 98 6.30 -16.92 -7.13
CA LEU A 98 5.47 -18.10 -6.91
C LEU A 98 6.05 -19.12 -5.92
N GLY A 99 7.29 -18.91 -5.46
CA GLY A 99 8.05 -19.89 -4.68
C GLY A 99 8.68 -20.98 -5.56
N ARG A 100 9.44 -21.88 -4.92
CA ARG A 100 10.21 -22.94 -5.61
C ARG A 100 9.34 -23.92 -6.41
N LYS A 101 8.13 -24.20 -5.93
CA LYS A 101 7.18 -25.10 -6.60
C LYS A 101 6.48 -24.46 -7.81
N GLY A 102 6.49 -23.13 -7.91
CA GLY A 102 5.81 -22.41 -8.99
C GLY A 102 4.28 -22.45 -8.92
N ASP A 103 3.70 -22.88 -7.81
CA ASP A 103 2.24 -23.04 -7.59
C ASP A 103 1.63 -21.90 -6.75
N GLY A 104 2.43 -20.96 -6.26
CA GLY A 104 2.00 -19.86 -5.39
C GLY A 104 1.93 -20.20 -3.92
N SER A 105 2.27 -21.44 -3.52
CA SER A 105 2.34 -21.85 -2.10
C SER A 105 3.54 -21.24 -1.36
N GLY A 106 4.38 -20.47 -2.04
CA GLY A 106 5.48 -19.70 -1.47
C GLY A 106 5.71 -18.38 -2.21
N GLY A 107 6.83 -17.73 -1.91
CA GLY A 107 7.19 -16.46 -2.56
C GLY A 107 6.23 -15.31 -2.22
N ILE A 108 6.18 -14.33 -3.11
CA ILE A 108 5.33 -13.13 -2.95
C ILE A 108 3.83 -13.49 -2.99
N ALA A 109 3.44 -14.46 -3.82
CA ALA A 109 2.05 -14.92 -3.93
C ALA A 109 1.49 -15.36 -2.56
N GLN A 110 2.26 -16.17 -1.82
CA GLN A 110 1.87 -16.59 -0.47
C GLN A 110 1.74 -15.39 0.47
N ARG A 111 2.64 -14.38 0.37
CA ARG A 111 2.59 -13.19 1.21
C ARG A 111 1.36 -12.32 0.90
N TYR A 112 0.97 -12.19 -0.36
CA TYR A 112 -0.28 -11.53 -0.75
C TYR A 112 -1.48 -12.18 -0.06
N THR A 113 -1.62 -13.51 -0.17
CA THR A 113 -2.70 -14.25 0.47
C THR A 113 -2.67 -14.11 2.00
N GLN A 114 -1.51 -14.27 2.63
CA GLN A 114 -1.38 -14.20 4.10
C GLN A 114 -1.70 -12.82 4.67
N CYS A 115 -1.21 -11.75 4.03
CA CYS A 115 -1.40 -10.39 4.52
C CYS A 115 -2.77 -9.79 4.21
N SER A 116 -3.55 -10.44 3.33
CA SER A 116 -4.88 -9.98 2.92
C SER A 116 -6.01 -10.91 3.31
N TYR A 117 -5.71 -11.99 4.05
CA TYR A 117 -6.67 -13.04 4.39
C TYR A 117 -7.33 -13.66 3.16
N GLY A 118 -6.55 -13.80 2.08
CA GLY A 118 -7.03 -14.31 0.80
C GLY A 118 -7.92 -13.34 0.04
N LYS A 119 -8.05 -12.07 0.44
CA LYS A 119 -8.76 -11.06 -0.36
C LYS A 119 -7.91 -10.55 -1.54
N PHE A 120 -6.58 -10.61 -1.45
CA PHE A 120 -5.68 -10.17 -2.50
C PHE A 120 -4.69 -11.28 -2.85
N ASN A 121 -4.77 -11.78 -4.08
CA ASN A 121 -4.01 -12.93 -4.53
C ASN A 121 -3.40 -12.73 -5.91
N LEU A 122 -2.40 -13.55 -6.20
CA LEU A 122 -1.83 -13.70 -7.52
C LEU A 122 -2.46 -14.90 -8.22
N ASN A 123 -3.02 -14.71 -9.42
CA ASN A 123 -3.47 -15.82 -10.24
C ASN A 123 -2.26 -16.54 -10.83
N THR A 124 -1.89 -17.68 -10.25
CA THR A 124 -0.67 -18.42 -10.61
C THR A 124 -0.71 -19.02 -12.00
N THR A 125 -1.89 -19.37 -12.50
CA THR A 125 -2.07 -19.87 -13.88
C THR A 125 -1.98 -18.76 -14.93
N ALA A 126 -2.30 -17.53 -14.55
CA ALA A 126 -2.20 -16.33 -15.38
C ALA A 126 -1.00 -15.45 -15.01
N PHE A 127 0.02 -16.03 -14.37
CA PHE A 127 1.28 -15.37 -14.06
C PHE A 127 2.33 -15.68 -15.13
N LYS A 128 2.85 -14.64 -15.78
CA LYS A 128 3.86 -14.77 -16.84
C LYS A 128 5.05 -13.85 -16.56
N VAL A 129 6.23 -14.35 -16.90
CA VAL A 129 7.46 -13.57 -16.87
C VAL A 129 8.06 -13.61 -18.26
N ILE A 130 8.48 -12.45 -18.77
CA ILE A 130 9.21 -12.35 -20.03
C ILE A 130 10.46 -11.49 -19.85
N THR A 131 11.40 -11.62 -20.77
CA THR A 131 12.51 -10.69 -20.88
C THR A 131 12.28 -9.78 -22.09
N ALA A 132 12.19 -8.48 -21.84
CA ALA A 132 12.02 -7.46 -22.85
C ALA A 132 13.38 -6.85 -23.22
N LYS A 133 14.00 -7.39 -24.27
CA LYS A 133 15.20 -6.79 -24.86
C LYS A 133 14.82 -5.52 -25.62
N SER A 134 15.34 -4.39 -25.16
CA SER A 134 15.14 -3.11 -25.85
C SER A 134 15.81 -3.15 -27.22
N THR A 135 15.04 -2.82 -28.25
CA THR A 135 15.49 -2.74 -29.65
C THR A 135 15.68 -1.30 -30.11
N VAL A 136 15.35 -0.32 -29.27
CA VAL A 136 15.50 1.11 -29.55
C VAL A 136 16.89 1.54 -29.12
N PRO A 137 17.61 2.38 -29.90
CA PRO A 137 18.83 3.03 -29.44
C PRO A 137 18.57 3.69 -28.08
N CYS A 138 19.50 3.50 -27.15
CA CYS A 138 19.37 3.95 -25.77
C CYS A 138 18.87 5.38 -25.69
N THR A 139 17.63 5.56 -25.28
CA THR A 139 17.17 6.90 -24.94
C THR A 139 17.75 7.23 -23.58
N ASP A 140 18.41 8.38 -23.48
CA ASP A 140 18.87 8.93 -22.20
C ASP A 140 17.72 9.00 -21.17
N VAL A 141 16.49 9.11 -21.66
CA VAL A 141 15.25 9.17 -20.87
C VAL A 141 15.00 7.90 -20.04
N ALA A 142 15.07 6.70 -20.62
CA ALA A 142 14.80 5.48 -19.86
C ALA A 142 15.93 5.15 -18.88
N VAL A 143 17.18 5.25 -19.34
CA VAL A 143 18.33 4.68 -18.62
C VAL A 143 19.07 5.72 -17.76
N LYS A 144 19.22 6.96 -18.24
CA LYS A 144 19.90 8.02 -17.48
C LYS A 144 18.94 8.82 -16.60
N GLN A 145 17.74 9.14 -17.09
CA GLN A 145 16.74 9.90 -16.34
C GLN A 145 15.81 9.00 -15.51
N CYS A 146 15.87 7.68 -15.71
CA CYS A 146 15.00 6.71 -15.03
C CYS A 146 13.50 7.03 -15.15
N ALA A 147 13.08 7.47 -16.35
CA ALA A 147 11.68 7.75 -16.63
C ALA A 147 10.85 6.45 -16.61
N ASP A 148 10.04 6.26 -15.58
CA ASP A 148 9.17 5.11 -15.35
C ASP A 148 8.20 4.89 -16.51
N TRP A 149 7.61 5.97 -17.02
CA TRP A 149 6.71 5.95 -18.18
C TRP A 149 7.42 5.38 -19.42
N ARG A 150 8.67 5.76 -19.64
CA ARG A 150 9.44 5.30 -20.80
C ARG A 150 9.83 3.84 -20.65
N ILE A 151 10.24 3.43 -19.45
CA ILE A 151 10.52 2.04 -19.11
C ILE A 151 9.28 1.17 -19.37
N ALA A 152 8.09 1.65 -18.97
CA ALA A 152 6.85 0.94 -19.22
C ALA A 152 6.51 0.85 -20.71
N GLN A 153 6.69 1.93 -21.48
CA GLN A 153 6.46 1.92 -22.93
C GLN A 153 7.38 0.94 -23.67
N ASP A 154 8.68 0.96 -23.35
CA ASP A 154 9.65 0.04 -23.94
C ASP A 154 9.31 -1.41 -23.59
N GLY A 155 8.91 -1.66 -22.34
CA GLY A 155 8.47 -2.96 -21.85
C GLY A 155 7.20 -3.46 -22.55
N ASP A 156 6.17 -2.61 -22.66
CA ASP A 156 4.88 -2.91 -23.27
C ASP A 156 5.02 -3.19 -24.76
N ALA A 157 5.78 -2.37 -25.49
CA ALA A 157 6.02 -2.56 -26.91
C ALA A 157 6.67 -3.93 -27.17
N ARG A 158 7.68 -4.29 -26.37
CA ARG A 158 8.35 -5.58 -26.52
C ARG A 158 7.49 -6.75 -26.05
N ALA A 159 6.73 -6.58 -24.98
CA ALA A 159 5.80 -7.60 -24.50
C ALA A 159 4.73 -7.93 -25.56
N LYS A 160 4.15 -6.91 -26.20
CA LYS A 160 3.20 -7.09 -27.31
C LYS A 160 3.84 -7.78 -28.51
N ALA A 161 5.09 -7.46 -28.84
CA ALA A 161 5.80 -8.13 -29.92
C ALA A 161 6.07 -9.62 -29.66
N VAL A 162 6.25 -10.01 -28.40
CA VAL A 162 6.53 -11.40 -27.99
C VAL A 162 5.25 -12.22 -27.77
N LEU A 163 4.24 -11.62 -27.14
CA LEU A 163 3.01 -12.29 -26.71
C LEU A 163 1.85 -12.13 -27.70
N GLY A 164 1.92 -11.10 -28.55
CA GLY A 164 0.76 -10.61 -29.29
C GLY A 164 -0.13 -9.70 -28.43
N GLU A 165 -0.87 -8.80 -29.09
CA GLU A 165 -1.71 -7.82 -28.39
C GLU A 165 -2.83 -8.48 -27.57
N LYS A 166 -3.44 -9.55 -28.10
CA LYS A 166 -4.52 -10.26 -27.42
C LYS A 166 -4.07 -10.83 -26.08
N GLU A 167 -2.94 -11.56 -26.06
CA GLU A 167 -2.42 -12.12 -24.81
C GLU A 167 -1.98 -11.02 -23.85
N PHE A 168 -1.26 -10.01 -24.33
CA PHE A 168 -0.84 -8.86 -23.52
C PHE A 168 -2.05 -8.17 -22.86
N SER A 169 -3.14 -7.94 -23.60
CA SER A 169 -4.34 -7.30 -23.08
C SER A 169 -5.07 -8.11 -22.00
N SER A 170 -4.78 -9.41 -21.87
CA SER A 170 -5.39 -10.28 -20.87
C SER A 170 -4.82 -10.12 -19.46
N PHE A 171 -3.68 -9.43 -19.29
CA PHE A 171 -3.07 -9.18 -17.98
C PHE A 171 -3.69 -7.93 -17.33
N THR A 172 -3.92 -8.01 -16.03
CA THR A 172 -4.51 -6.93 -15.23
C THR A 172 -3.47 -6.05 -14.56
N HIS A 173 -2.26 -6.56 -14.32
CA HIS A 173 -1.18 -5.85 -13.64
C HIS A 173 0.18 -6.13 -14.29
N TYR A 174 1.11 -5.19 -14.14
CA TYR A 174 2.40 -5.18 -14.82
C TYR A 174 3.51 -4.81 -13.84
N ALA A 175 4.55 -5.63 -13.79
CA ALA A 175 5.76 -5.33 -13.02
C ALA A 175 6.94 -5.22 -13.97
N TYR A 176 7.57 -4.05 -14.02
CA TYR A 176 8.78 -3.81 -14.81
C TYR A 176 10.00 -3.98 -13.92
N ILE A 177 10.79 -5.01 -14.15
CA ILE A 177 12.05 -5.24 -13.41
C ILE A 177 13.19 -4.66 -14.23
N ILE A 178 13.80 -3.58 -13.75
CA ILE A 178 14.98 -2.99 -14.38
C ILE A 178 16.29 -3.63 -13.90
N PRO A 179 17.35 -3.61 -14.72
CA PRO A 179 18.69 -4.07 -14.34
C PRO A 179 19.17 -3.46 -13.01
N GLY A 180 19.74 -4.31 -12.14
CA GLY A 180 20.18 -3.87 -10.80
C GLY A 180 21.36 -2.90 -10.81
N ASN A 181 22.11 -2.83 -11.92
CA ASN A 181 23.22 -1.92 -12.10
C ASN A 181 22.81 -0.55 -12.67
N MET A 182 21.54 -0.34 -13.05
CA MET A 182 21.00 1.01 -13.25
C MET A 182 21.04 1.71 -11.90
N SER A 183 21.99 2.63 -11.74
CA SER A 183 22.50 3.04 -10.44
C SER A 183 21.43 3.72 -9.57
N ASN A 184 21.65 3.70 -8.26
CA ASN A 184 20.80 4.42 -7.30
C ASN A 184 20.78 5.94 -7.52
N SER A 185 21.74 6.51 -8.26
CA SER A 185 21.75 7.94 -8.61
C SER A 185 20.77 8.28 -9.76
N GLN A 186 20.44 7.30 -10.61
CA GLN A 186 19.48 7.47 -11.69
C GLN A 186 18.07 7.05 -11.24
N CYS A 187 17.96 5.87 -10.61
CA CYS A 187 16.72 5.32 -10.08
C CYS A 187 16.78 5.27 -8.55
N ALA A 188 16.52 6.40 -7.89
CA ALA A 188 16.65 6.53 -6.44
C ALA A 188 15.66 5.65 -5.66
N TRP A 189 14.49 5.40 -6.23
CA TRP A 189 13.43 4.58 -5.65
C TRP A 189 13.84 3.11 -5.52
N LYS A 190 13.29 2.40 -4.52
CA LYS A 190 13.51 0.96 -4.32
C LYS A 190 12.43 0.14 -5.02
N GLY A 191 11.19 0.57 -4.91
CA GLY A 191 10.11 0.28 -5.83
C GLY A 191 9.41 1.60 -6.18
N LEU A 192 8.64 1.59 -7.26
CA LEU A 192 7.77 2.68 -7.64
C LEU A 192 6.45 2.09 -8.13
N ALA A 193 5.36 2.79 -7.91
CA ALA A 193 4.04 2.39 -8.34
C ALA A 193 3.20 3.60 -8.73
N TYR A 194 2.23 3.37 -9.61
CA TYR A 194 1.11 4.29 -9.75
C TYR A 194 0.12 4.14 -8.59
N LEU A 195 -0.38 5.28 -8.13
CA LEU A 195 -1.30 5.37 -7.00
C LEU A 195 -2.57 6.14 -7.40
N PRO A 196 -3.74 5.47 -7.46
CA PRO A 196 -3.90 4.03 -7.68
C PRO A 196 -3.48 3.66 -9.12
N GLY A 197 -3.30 2.37 -9.43
CA GLY A 197 -2.81 1.96 -10.74
C GLY A 197 -2.65 0.46 -10.92
N GLN A 198 -1.97 0.06 -12.00
CA GLN A 198 -1.74 -1.34 -12.37
C GLN A 198 -0.27 -1.64 -12.67
N GLN A 199 0.61 -0.66 -12.47
CA GLN A 199 2.00 -0.71 -12.88
C GLN A 199 2.90 -0.46 -11.69
N ILE A 200 3.91 -1.32 -11.57
CA ILE A 200 4.99 -1.20 -10.59
C ILE A 200 6.34 -1.33 -11.30
N TRP A 201 7.33 -0.61 -10.81
CA TRP A 201 8.71 -0.69 -11.25
C TRP A 201 9.58 -1.14 -10.08
N LEU A 202 10.43 -2.12 -10.37
CA LEU A 202 11.28 -2.78 -9.40
C LEU A 202 12.69 -2.84 -9.96
N LYS A 203 13.68 -2.82 -9.07
CA LYS A 203 15.08 -3.11 -9.40
C LYS A 203 15.38 -4.57 -9.14
N SER A 204 16.22 -5.15 -9.97
CA SER A 204 16.81 -6.48 -9.75
C SER A 204 17.85 -6.46 -8.60
N THR A 205 17.42 -6.13 -7.38
CA THR A 205 18.27 -6.02 -6.18
C THR A 205 17.60 -6.66 -4.96
N THR A 206 18.40 -6.95 -3.93
CA THR A 206 17.94 -7.58 -2.68
C THR A 206 16.90 -6.76 -1.91
N TYR A 207 16.95 -5.43 -2.03
CA TYR A 207 16.03 -4.51 -1.34
C TYR A 207 14.84 -4.05 -2.23
N SER A 208 14.67 -4.68 -3.40
CA SER A 208 13.58 -4.36 -4.33
C SER A 208 12.81 -5.63 -4.69
N VAL A 209 12.93 -6.18 -5.91
CA VAL A 209 12.13 -7.34 -6.33
C VAL A 209 12.32 -8.57 -5.43
N SER A 210 13.51 -8.77 -4.84
CA SER A 210 13.76 -9.90 -3.93
C SER A 210 13.21 -9.69 -2.52
N ARG A 211 12.74 -8.48 -2.19
CA ARG A 211 12.15 -8.15 -0.90
C ARG A 211 10.64 -8.12 -1.05
N TRP A 212 9.97 -9.15 -0.54
CA TRP A 212 8.52 -9.30 -0.71
C TRP A 212 7.72 -8.09 -0.21
N SER A 213 8.19 -7.42 0.86
CA SER A 213 7.48 -6.26 1.40
C SER A 213 7.60 -5.03 0.51
N THR A 214 8.70 -4.86 -0.24
CA THR A 214 8.79 -3.81 -1.26
C THR A 214 7.80 -4.09 -2.39
N VAL A 215 7.69 -5.34 -2.86
CA VAL A 215 6.72 -5.67 -3.92
C VAL A 215 5.28 -5.54 -3.43
N MET A 216 5.01 -5.92 -2.17
CA MET A 216 3.73 -5.68 -1.51
C MET A 216 3.39 -4.20 -1.43
N GLN A 217 4.33 -3.35 -1.00
CA GLN A 217 4.14 -1.90 -0.92
C GLN A 217 3.69 -1.31 -2.26
N GLU A 218 4.39 -1.65 -3.34
CA GLU A 218 4.03 -1.19 -4.68
C GLU A 218 2.67 -1.72 -5.16
N ALA A 219 2.33 -2.95 -4.78
CA ALA A 219 1.03 -3.52 -5.09
C ALA A 219 -0.12 -2.86 -4.30
N LEU A 220 0.14 -2.45 -3.05
CA LEU A 220 -0.82 -1.74 -2.20
C LEU A 220 -1.03 -0.28 -2.65
N HIS A 221 0.01 0.37 -3.18
CA HIS A 221 -0.11 1.64 -3.90
C HIS A 221 -1.07 1.50 -5.09
N ASN A 222 -0.89 0.47 -5.91
CA ASN A 222 -1.75 0.18 -7.07
C ASN A 222 -3.21 -0.09 -6.69
N TYR A 223 -3.43 -0.99 -5.72
CA TYR A 223 -4.74 -1.53 -5.40
C TYR A 223 -5.55 -0.65 -4.43
N GLY A 224 -4.99 -0.35 -3.26
CA GLY A 224 -5.69 0.43 -2.24
C GLY A 224 -5.56 1.94 -2.44
N GLY A 225 -4.54 2.37 -3.17
CA GLY A 225 -4.03 3.73 -3.04
C GLY A 225 -3.60 4.02 -1.59
N LEU A 226 -3.00 3.01 -0.94
CA LEU A 226 -2.36 3.21 0.36
C LEU A 226 -1.12 4.07 0.16
N TRP A 227 -0.88 4.98 1.10
CA TRP A 227 0.31 5.84 1.11
C TRP A 227 1.35 5.28 2.07
N HIS A 228 2.54 5.89 2.07
CA HIS A 228 3.59 5.47 2.99
C HIS A 228 3.17 5.64 4.44
N SER A 229 3.66 4.74 5.29
CA SER A 229 3.45 4.81 6.73
C SER A 229 4.61 5.52 7.42
N TRP A 230 4.26 6.24 8.49
CA TRP A 230 5.11 7.21 9.16
C TRP A 230 5.43 6.74 10.58
N GLU A 231 6.55 7.22 11.12
CA GLU A 231 6.83 7.14 12.55
C GLU A 231 7.51 8.44 12.97
N ASN A 232 7.09 9.03 14.10
CA ASN A 232 7.65 10.29 14.61
C ASN A 232 7.69 11.44 13.59
N GLY A 233 6.70 11.51 12.68
CA GLY A 233 6.64 12.55 11.65
C GLY A 233 7.62 12.36 10.48
N VAL A 234 8.28 11.20 10.39
CA VAL A 234 9.19 10.84 9.29
C VAL A 234 8.56 9.74 8.44
N GLU A 235 8.53 9.96 7.13
CA GLU A 235 8.01 9.02 6.14
C GLU A 235 8.89 7.77 6.11
N TYR A 236 8.28 6.59 5.91
CA TYR A 236 8.95 5.29 5.86
C TYR A 236 9.52 4.75 7.18
N GLU A 237 9.56 5.53 8.26
CA GLU A 237 10.12 5.06 9.54
C GLU A 237 9.21 4.07 10.29
N ASP A 238 8.00 3.77 9.79
CA ASP A 238 7.19 2.67 10.35
C ASP A 238 7.72 1.31 9.88
N TYR A 239 8.47 0.60 10.73
CA TYR A 239 8.96 -0.76 10.43
C TYR A 239 7.96 -1.88 10.79
N SER A 240 6.74 -1.54 11.20
CA SER A 240 5.67 -2.49 11.54
C SER A 240 4.76 -2.89 10.37
N THR A 241 4.94 -2.29 9.19
CA THR A 241 4.17 -2.55 7.96
C THR A 241 5.05 -2.47 6.71
N ALA A 242 4.61 -3.13 5.64
CA ALA A 242 5.16 -2.97 4.29
C ALA A 242 4.98 -1.56 3.72
N MET A 243 4.01 -0.76 4.19
CA MET A 243 3.85 0.62 3.71
C MET A 243 4.87 1.59 4.30
N GLY A 244 5.57 1.22 5.37
CA GLY A 244 6.79 1.89 5.79
C GLY A 244 8.03 1.11 5.33
N SER A 245 9.07 1.05 6.15
CA SER A 245 10.30 0.29 5.86
C SER A 245 10.27 -1.13 6.41
N GLY A 246 9.13 -1.60 6.91
CA GLY A 246 8.98 -2.91 7.55
C GLY A 246 9.02 -4.10 6.60
N VAL A 247 9.29 -5.28 7.16
CA VAL A 247 9.07 -6.59 6.50
C VAL A 247 7.93 -7.30 7.23
N ALA A 248 6.74 -6.71 7.11
CA ALA A 248 5.53 -7.09 7.83
C ALA A 248 4.29 -6.83 6.97
N CYS A 249 3.18 -7.48 7.28
CA CYS A 249 1.89 -7.23 6.66
C CYS A 249 1.36 -5.82 6.98
N PRO A 250 0.33 -5.35 6.25
CA PRO A 250 -0.31 -4.07 6.54
C PRO A 250 -0.72 -3.95 8.01
N ASN A 251 -0.62 -2.74 8.55
CA ASN A 251 -1.06 -2.44 9.91
C ASN A 251 -2.60 -2.34 10.00
N ALA A 252 -3.13 -2.20 11.22
CA ALA A 252 -4.57 -2.17 11.45
C ALA A 252 -5.34 -1.09 10.65
N PRO A 253 -4.91 0.19 10.58
CA PRO A 253 -5.63 1.18 9.78
C PRO A 253 -5.56 0.89 8.28
N GLU A 254 -4.46 0.34 7.77
CA GLU A 254 -4.35 -0.11 6.37
C GLU A 254 -5.30 -1.28 6.08
N LEU A 255 -5.31 -2.30 6.94
CA LEU A 255 -6.23 -3.46 6.82
C LEU A 255 -7.70 -3.03 6.89
N ALA A 256 -8.03 -2.10 7.79
CA ALA A 256 -9.38 -1.56 7.92
C ALA A 256 -9.79 -0.77 6.67
N TYR A 257 -8.88 0.03 6.11
CA TYR A 257 -9.16 0.82 4.92
C TYR A 257 -9.35 -0.04 3.67
N LEU A 258 -8.57 -1.12 3.54
CA LEU A 258 -8.71 -2.10 2.45
C LEU A 258 -9.91 -3.03 2.63
N ASP A 259 -10.63 -2.91 3.75
CA ASP A 259 -11.67 -3.86 4.16
C ASP A 259 -11.15 -5.30 4.23
N TRP A 260 -9.89 -5.49 4.65
CA TRP A 260 -9.28 -6.82 4.81
C TRP A 260 -9.49 -7.39 6.21
N ALA A 261 -9.74 -6.54 7.19
CA ALA A 261 -10.02 -6.94 8.56
C ALA A 261 -11.22 -6.19 9.15
N THR A 262 -11.88 -6.79 10.12
CA THR A 262 -12.98 -6.19 10.88
C THR A 262 -12.56 -5.87 12.31
N PRO A 263 -13.13 -4.83 12.93
CA PRO A 263 -12.85 -4.51 14.32
C PRO A 263 -13.46 -5.56 15.25
N ALA A 264 -12.93 -5.67 16.48
CA ALA A 264 -13.55 -6.49 17.51
C ALA A 264 -15.02 -6.08 17.74
N PRO A 265 -15.91 -7.00 18.16
CA PRO A 265 -17.28 -6.65 18.50
C PRO A 265 -17.32 -5.50 19.52
N GLY A 266 -18.01 -4.40 19.17
CA GLY A 266 -18.05 -3.16 19.97
C GLY A 266 -16.77 -2.32 19.93
N GLY A 267 -15.78 -2.69 19.13
CA GLY A 267 -14.49 -2.02 18.96
C GLY A 267 -14.39 -1.19 17.68
N ASP A 268 -15.47 -1.08 16.90
CA ASP A 268 -15.51 -0.36 15.64
C ASP A 268 -15.53 1.15 15.82
N ARG A 269 -16.05 1.66 16.94
CA ARG A 269 -16.01 3.07 17.29
C ARG A 269 -16.07 3.24 18.82
N ILE A 270 -14.90 3.42 19.42
CA ILE A 270 -14.79 3.71 20.85
C ILE A 270 -14.60 5.22 21.04
N ASP A 271 -15.67 5.91 21.39
CA ASP A 271 -15.71 7.36 21.61
C ASP A 271 -16.12 7.72 23.06
N SER A 272 -16.34 9.01 23.34
CA SER A 272 -16.65 9.50 24.69
C SER A 272 -17.92 8.90 25.30
N ASN A 273 -18.87 8.42 24.48
CA ASN A 273 -20.09 7.77 24.96
C ASN A 273 -19.82 6.34 25.40
N LEU A 274 -19.03 5.60 24.62
CA LEU A 274 -18.71 4.20 24.92
C LEU A 274 -17.62 4.05 25.98
N LEU A 275 -16.70 5.02 26.07
CA LEU A 275 -15.61 5.07 27.03
C LEU A 275 -15.65 6.36 27.88
N PRO A 276 -16.55 6.44 28.88
CA PRO A 276 -16.54 7.51 29.87
C PRO A 276 -15.19 7.61 30.61
N ALA A 277 -14.83 8.81 31.06
CA ALA A 277 -13.58 9.02 31.80
C ALA A 277 -13.56 8.20 33.11
N GLY A 278 -12.41 7.60 33.42
CA GLY A 278 -12.21 6.74 34.58
C GLY A 278 -12.79 5.32 34.44
N THR A 279 -13.39 5.01 33.30
CA THR A 279 -13.91 3.65 33.01
C THR A 279 -12.98 2.92 32.05
N ALA A 280 -13.03 1.58 32.09
CA ALA A 280 -12.25 0.74 31.21
C ALA A 280 -13.14 -0.18 30.38
N LEU A 281 -12.82 -0.30 29.09
CA LEU A 281 -13.35 -1.35 28.22
C LEU A 281 -12.33 -2.46 28.06
N THR A 282 -12.80 -3.69 27.93
CA THR A 282 -11.95 -4.88 27.81
C THR A 282 -12.30 -5.65 26.55
N PHE A 283 -11.27 -6.08 25.82
CA PHE A 283 -11.41 -6.89 24.61
C PHE A 283 -10.41 -8.05 24.62
N SER A 284 -10.70 -9.09 23.85
CA SER A 284 -9.73 -10.14 23.53
C SER A 284 -9.43 -10.03 22.04
N LEU A 285 -8.23 -9.58 21.70
CA LEU A 285 -7.83 -9.38 20.31
C LEU A 285 -6.98 -10.56 19.83
N PRO A 286 -7.37 -11.27 18.76
CA PRO A 286 -6.46 -12.17 18.07
C PRO A 286 -5.34 -11.39 17.39
N ALA A 287 -4.14 -11.96 17.34
CA ALA A 287 -3.07 -11.44 16.51
C ALA A 287 -3.53 -11.33 15.06
N THR A 288 -3.08 -10.29 14.35
CA THR A 288 -3.54 -10.01 12.98
C THR A 288 -3.33 -11.20 12.06
N TYR A 289 -2.28 -12.01 12.19
CA TYR A 289 -2.07 -13.16 11.30
C TYR A 289 -3.08 -14.32 11.51
N LEU A 290 -3.81 -14.36 12.63
CA LEU A 290 -4.72 -15.48 12.97
C LEU A 290 -6.08 -15.39 12.26
N SER A 291 -6.65 -14.19 12.18
CA SER A 291 -8.02 -14.00 11.71
C SER A 291 -8.17 -12.60 11.09
N PRO A 292 -8.93 -12.44 9.99
CA PRO A 292 -9.41 -11.12 9.55
C PRO A 292 -10.42 -10.52 10.54
N ASP A 293 -11.10 -11.37 11.31
CA ASP A 293 -12.23 -10.95 12.12
C ASP A 293 -11.82 -10.53 13.52
N GLY A 294 -12.29 -9.36 13.92
CA GLY A 294 -12.19 -8.87 15.29
C GLY A 294 -10.78 -8.52 15.75
N ASN A 295 -9.85 -8.26 14.84
CA ASN A 295 -8.41 -8.22 15.15
C ASN A 295 -7.85 -6.82 15.48
N TYR A 296 -8.68 -5.78 15.46
CA TYR A 296 -8.31 -4.43 15.86
C TYR A 296 -9.42 -3.69 16.63
N LEU A 297 -9.05 -2.61 17.30
CA LEU A 297 -9.95 -1.59 17.83
C LEU A 297 -9.75 -0.26 17.10
N ARG A 298 -10.80 0.55 16.99
CA ARG A 298 -10.73 1.95 16.55
C ARG A 298 -11.22 2.89 17.65
N ILE A 299 -10.31 3.69 18.19
CA ILE A 299 -10.62 4.77 19.14
C ILE A 299 -10.86 6.07 18.38
N VAL A 300 -11.98 6.73 18.66
CA VAL A 300 -12.34 8.06 18.15
C VAL A 300 -12.32 9.02 19.33
N PRO A 301 -11.18 9.67 19.62
CA PRO A 301 -11.02 10.52 20.80
C PRO A 301 -11.69 11.89 20.63
N ASP A 302 -13.01 11.88 20.42
CA ASP A 302 -13.90 13.04 20.27
C ASP A 302 -13.92 13.97 21.49
N TRP A 303 -13.38 13.52 22.62
CA TRP A 303 -13.15 14.31 23.82
C TRP A 303 -11.96 15.28 23.73
N LEU A 304 -11.13 15.18 22.68
CA LEU A 304 -10.00 16.08 22.47
C LEU A 304 -10.44 17.35 21.73
N PRO A 305 -9.82 18.51 22.03
CA PRO A 305 -10.12 19.75 21.31
C PRO A 305 -9.96 19.66 19.79
N SER A 306 -9.05 18.82 19.29
CA SER A 306 -8.79 18.62 17.84
C SER A 306 -10.02 18.12 17.07
N TYR A 307 -10.97 17.46 17.74
CA TYR A 307 -12.22 17.01 17.13
C TYR A 307 -13.27 18.12 17.00
N ARG A 308 -13.02 19.33 17.51
CA ARG A 308 -13.90 20.48 17.30
C ARG A 308 -13.69 21.14 15.94
N THR A 309 -12.46 21.13 15.44
CA THR A 309 -12.07 21.76 14.17
C THR A 309 -11.84 20.75 13.04
N ASN A 310 -11.80 19.45 13.35
CA ASN A 310 -11.64 18.30 12.44
C ASN A 310 -10.34 18.24 11.60
N VAL A 311 -9.56 19.32 11.52
CA VAL A 311 -8.30 19.35 10.74
C VAL A 311 -7.17 18.55 11.37
N ASP A 312 -7.11 18.50 12.70
CA ASP A 312 -6.06 17.79 13.46
C ASP A 312 -6.59 16.54 14.19
N ALA A 313 -7.83 16.15 13.91
CA ALA A 313 -8.47 15.01 14.55
C ALA A 313 -7.78 13.71 14.09
N LYS A 314 -7.45 12.82 15.03
CA LYS A 314 -6.77 11.54 14.74
C LYS A 314 -7.45 10.38 15.43
N ASN A 315 -7.86 9.38 14.65
CA ASN A 315 -8.34 8.11 15.19
C ASN A 315 -7.15 7.22 15.53
N LEU A 316 -7.26 6.42 16.58
CA LEU A 316 -6.28 5.39 16.92
C LEU A 316 -6.77 4.02 16.48
N TYR A 317 -5.85 3.21 15.99
CA TYR A 317 -6.07 1.81 15.65
C TYR A 317 -5.12 0.96 16.50
N ILE A 318 -5.67 -0.01 17.21
CA ILE A 318 -4.92 -0.86 18.15
C ILE A 318 -5.08 -2.31 17.70
N ALA A 319 -3.97 -3.02 17.45
CA ALA A 319 -4.01 -4.43 17.09
C ALA A 319 -2.84 -5.22 17.69
N VAL A 320 -3.07 -6.51 17.95
CA VAL A 320 -2.02 -7.42 18.39
C VAL A 320 -1.21 -7.87 17.18
N ARG A 321 0.11 -7.68 17.22
CA ARG A 321 1.04 -8.14 16.19
C ARG A 321 1.97 -9.18 16.78
N VAL A 322 2.14 -10.29 16.07
CA VAL A 322 2.98 -11.43 16.48
C VAL A 322 3.82 -11.83 15.27
N ASN A 323 5.08 -12.19 15.48
CA ASN A 323 6.02 -12.56 14.41
C ASN A 323 5.77 -13.96 13.84
N LYS A 324 4.54 -14.20 13.34
CA LYS A 324 4.07 -15.44 12.72
C LYS A 324 3.30 -15.12 11.44
N GLY A 325 3.04 -16.14 10.62
CA GLY A 325 2.33 -15.98 9.35
C GLY A 325 3.05 -15.00 8.41
N GLY A 326 2.31 -14.01 7.90
CA GLY A 326 2.86 -12.96 7.05
C GLY A 326 3.77 -11.96 7.80
N ASP A 327 3.66 -11.89 9.13
CA ASP A 327 4.48 -11.06 10.01
C ASP A 327 5.74 -11.77 10.52
N SER A 328 6.11 -12.93 9.96
CA SER A 328 7.21 -13.78 10.46
C SER A 328 8.58 -13.11 10.58
N SER A 329 8.79 -11.99 9.86
CA SER A 329 10.05 -11.23 9.85
C SER A 329 9.97 -9.90 10.60
N MET A 330 8.87 -9.65 11.31
CA MET A 330 8.71 -8.46 12.13
C MET A 330 9.71 -8.44 13.28
N THR A 331 10.32 -7.27 13.52
CA THR A 331 11.32 -7.11 14.59
C THR A 331 10.66 -7.17 15.97
N LEU A 332 11.43 -7.55 17.00
CA LEU A 332 10.94 -7.69 18.38
C LEU A 332 10.44 -6.38 19.00
N TYR A 333 10.79 -5.23 18.42
CA TYR A 333 10.26 -3.96 18.89
C TYR A 333 8.74 -3.88 18.67
N TYR A 334 8.24 -4.40 17.54
CA TYR A 334 6.83 -4.39 17.16
C TYR A 334 6.12 -5.75 17.40
N ALA A 335 6.87 -6.85 17.40
CA ALA A 335 6.31 -8.18 17.51
C ALA A 335 5.97 -8.57 18.96
N ASN A 336 4.93 -9.39 19.10
CA ASN A 336 4.38 -9.90 20.37
C ASN A 336 3.86 -8.78 21.28
N LYS A 337 3.29 -7.73 20.67
CA LYS A 337 2.83 -6.52 21.34
C LYS A 337 1.53 -5.99 20.72
N LEU A 338 0.91 -5.06 21.43
CA LEU A 338 -0.13 -4.20 20.87
C LEU A 338 0.53 -3.06 20.10
N ASN A 339 0.37 -3.04 18.79
CA ASN A 339 0.78 -1.90 17.98
C ASN A 339 -0.35 -0.89 17.92
N ILE A 340 0.01 0.37 18.11
CA ILE A 340 -0.92 1.50 18.11
C ILE A 340 -0.51 2.42 16.97
N HIS A 341 -1.44 2.61 16.04
CA HIS A 341 -1.30 3.50 14.91
C HIS A 341 -2.32 4.63 15.00
N GLU A 342 -1.98 5.80 14.48
CA GLU A 342 -2.89 6.92 14.31
C GLU A 342 -3.14 7.19 12.83
N VAL A 343 -4.32 7.74 12.51
CA VAL A 343 -4.67 8.19 11.16
C VAL A 343 -5.54 9.43 11.25
N ASN A 344 -5.40 10.35 10.29
CA ASN A 344 -6.23 11.54 10.23
C ASN A 344 -7.73 11.17 10.09
N ALA A 345 -8.55 11.65 11.02
CA ALA A 345 -9.97 11.29 11.15
C ALA A 345 -10.85 11.77 9.99
N ILE A 346 -10.47 12.84 9.27
CA ILE A 346 -11.21 13.31 8.09
C ILE A 346 -10.91 12.50 6.82
N MET A 347 -9.84 11.70 6.82
CA MET A 347 -9.35 11.03 5.62
C MET A 347 -9.83 9.58 5.48
N VAL A 348 -10.77 9.15 6.33
CA VAL A 348 -11.22 7.75 6.44
C VAL A 348 -11.97 7.27 5.19
N ARG A 349 -12.49 8.17 4.31
CA ARG A 349 -13.27 7.74 3.12
C ARG A 349 -13.10 8.54 1.81
N GLN A 350 -12.48 9.72 1.78
CA GLN A 350 -12.72 10.66 0.65
C GLN A 350 -11.57 10.93 -0.32
N TYR A 351 -10.35 10.48 -0.05
CA TYR A 351 -9.22 10.89 -0.91
C TYR A 351 -8.21 9.76 -1.10
N VAL A 352 -8.22 9.16 -2.29
CA VAL A 352 -7.20 8.19 -2.72
C VAL A 352 -5.87 8.89 -3.02
N TYR A 353 -5.93 10.16 -3.43
CA TYR A 353 -4.77 10.95 -3.88
C TYR A 353 -4.11 11.82 -2.80
N SER A 354 -4.46 11.62 -1.53
CA SER A 354 -3.84 12.35 -0.43
C SER A 354 -3.41 11.39 0.65
N ASP A 355 -2.19 11.60 1.13
CA ASP A 355 -1.62 10.83 2.22
C ASP A 355 -2.43 11.00 3.52
N ARG A 356 -2.95 9.89 4.03
CA ARG A 356 -3.71 9.85 5.30
C ARG A 356 -2.83 9.98 6.53
N LYS A 357 -1.50 9.95 6.33
CA LYS A 357 -0.47 9.92 7.35
C LYS A 357 -0.79 8.87 8.41
N VAL A 358 -0.91 7.62 7.96
CA VAL A 358 -0.92 6.49 8.89
C VAL A 358 0.42 6.50 9.60
N SER A 359 0.41 6.65 10.91
CA SER A 359 1.63 6.74 11.71
C SER A 359 1.64 5.73 12.82
N PHE A 360 2.74 5.01 12.99
CA PHE A 360 3.00 4.27 14.22
C PHE A 360 3.20 5.25 15.37
N VAL A 361 2.57 4.96 16.51
CA VAL A 361 2.64 5.77 17.73
C VAL A 361 3.51 5.07 18.77
N THR A 362 3.21 3.80 19.07
CA THR A 362 3.92 3.02 20.08
C THR A 362 3.50 1.55 20.06
N ALA A 363 4.25 0.72 20.79
CA ALA A 363 3.90 -0.68 21.04
C ALA A 363 3.86 -0.98 22.55
N ALA A 364 2.75 -1.54 23.02
CA ALA A 364 2.58 -1.95 24.42
C ALA A 364 2.82 -3.46 24.58
N ALA A 365 3.71 -3.83 25.51
CA ALA A 365 3.97 -5.22 25.83
C ALA A 365 2.78 -5.87 26.59
N PRO A 366 2.62 -7.20 26.52
CA PRO A 366 1.74 -7.91 27.44
C PRO A 366 2.10 -7.61 28.90
N GLN A 367 1.10 -7.62 29.77
CA GLN A 367 1.20 -7.27 31.19
C GLN A 367 1.86 -5.90 31.45
N SER A 368 1.68 -4.95 30.53
CA SER A 368 2.23 -3.61 30.65
C SER A 368 1.19 -2.54 30.33
N ARG A 369 1.45 -1.33 30.86
CA ARG A 369 0.60 -0.16 30.71
C ARG A 369 1.33 0.89 29.88
N THR A 370 0.65 1.43 28.87
CA THR A 370 1.15 2.52 28.04
C THR A 370 0.22 3.72 28.16
N ASN A 371 0.77 4.87 28.54
CA ASN A 371 0.03 6.13 28.63
C ASN A 371 0.22 6.95 27.36
N LEU A 372 -0.86 7.13 26.60
CA LEU A 372 -0.92 8.00 25.44
C LEU A 372 -1.39 9.39 25.89
N THR A 373 -0.47 10.18 26.43
CA THR A 373 -0.76 11.48 27.04
C THR A 373 -1.47 12.46 26.11
N ALA A 374 -1.05 12.51 24.83
CA ALA A 374 -1.68 13.31 23.79
C ALA A 374 -3.16 12.97 23.57
N TYR A 375 -3.58 11.76 23.95
CA TYR A 375 -4.93 11.24 23.77
C TYR A 375 -5.75 11.18 25.05
N LYS A 376 -5.13 11.47 26.20
CA LYS A 376 -5.68 11.18 27.53
C LYS A 376 -6.22 9.74 27.63
N LEU A 377 -5.47 8.80 27.05
CA LEU A 377 -5.84 7.40 26.92
C LEU A 377 -4.73 6.52 27.50
N VAL A 378 -5.13 5.46 28.17
CA VAL A 378 -4.25 4.43 28.68
C VAL A 378 -4.63 3.11 28.03
N VAL A 379 -3.63 2.42 27.49
CA VAL A 379 -3.78 1.10 26.90
C VAL A 379 -2.99 0.10 27.74
N TYR A 380 -3.65 -0.98 28.14
CA TYR A 380 -3.06 -2.07 28.91
C TYR A 380 -3.01 -3.32 28.03
N GLY A 381 -1.81 -3.84 27.82
CA GLY A 381 -1.65 -5.22 27.39
C GLY A 381 -1.90 -6.12 28.59
N GLY A 382 -2.97 -6.90 28.57
CA GLY A 382 -3.31 -7.86 29.62
C GLY A 382 -2.54 -9.17 29.47
N SER A 383 -3.15 -10.27 29.91
CA SER A 383 -2.62 -11.62 29.70
C SER A 383 -3.04 -12.19 28.34
N TRP A 384 -2.25 -13.14 27.85
CA TRP A 384 -2.67 -14.02 26.75
C TRP A 384 -3.80 -14.92 27.25
N VAL A 385 -4.97 -14.83 26.62
CA VAL A 385 -6.15 -15.65 26.98
C VAL A 385 -6.20 -16.95 26.18
N SER A 386 -5.45 -17.01 25.08
CA SER A 386 -5.17 -18.19 24.27
C SER A 386 -3.87 -17.95 23.48
N THR A 387 -3.43 -18.93 22.71
CA THR A 387 -2.30 -18.80 21.78
C THR A 387 -2.51 -17.60 20.86
N ASP A 388 -1.65 -16.60 21.02
CA ASP A 388 -1.62 -15.36 20.22
C ASP A 388 -2.94 -14.56 20.23
N ILE A 389 -3.76 -14.71 21.28
CA ILE A 389 -4.93 -13.85 21.58
C ILE A 389 -4.66 -13.11 22.89
N LEU A 390 -4.56 -11.77 22.82
CA LEU A 390 -4.22 -10.94 23.97
C LEU A 390 -5.47 -10.25 24.52
N ARG A 391 -5.65 -10.30 25.85
CA ARG A 391 -6.62 -9.43 26.52
C ARG A 391 -6.08 -8.01 26.55
N ILE A 392 -6.92 -7.04 26.24
CA ILE A 392 -6.55 -5.63 26.24
C ILE A 392 -7.56 -4.84 27.05
N HIS A 393 -7.07 -3.78 27.70
CA HIS A 393 -7.93 -2.82 28.37
C HIS A 393 -7.61 -1.42 27.86
N VAL A 394 -8.65 -0.63 27.59
CA VAL A 394 -8.52 0.78 27.23
C VAL A 394 -9.28 1.62 28.23
N CYS A 395 -8.63 2.67 28.74
CA CYS A 395 -9.23 3.59 29.68
C CYS A 395 -8.89 5.03 29.31
N ARG A 396 -9.90 5.88 29.27
CA ARG A 396 -9.76 7.32 29.09
C ARG A 396 -9.73 8.01 30.46
N TYR A 397 -8.91 9.05 30.60
CA TYR A 397 -8.92 9.93 31.77
C TYR A 397 -9.21 11.38 31.39
N GLN A 398 -9.62 12.18 32.38
CA GLN A 398 -9.85 13.61 32.19
C GLN A 398 -8.63 14.45 32.60
N SER A 399 -8.07 14.17 33.77
CA SER A 399 -6.99 14.96 34.38
C SER A 399 -5.73 14.15 34.61
N SER A 400 -5.85 12.91 35.11
CA SER A 400 -4.71 12.08 35.48
C SER A 400 -4.92 10.60 35.15
N LEU A 401 -3.83 9.92 34.82
CA LEU A 401 -3.80 8.47 34.60
C LEU A 401 -4.26 7.67 35.84
N THR A 402 -4.24 8.26 37.04
CA THR A 402 -4.71 7.61 38.28
C THR A 402 -6.22 7.37 38.30
N GLU A 403 -6.98 8.02 37.41
CA GLU A 403 -8.41 7.77 37.23
C GLU A 403 -8.68 6.39 36.60
N CYS A 404 -7.70 5.83 35.89
CA CYS A 404 -7.84 4.55 35.24
C CYS A 404 -7.56 3.39 36.20
N PRO A 405 -8.40 2.33 36.20
CA PRO A 405 -8.17 1.13 37.00
C PRO A 405 -6.78 0.54 36.80
N SER A 406 -6.19 0.04 37.89
CA SER A 406 -4.87 -0.60 37.90
C SER A 406 -4.91 -2.04 37.41
#